data_AF-A0A971HPU3-F1
#
_entry.id   AF-A0A971HPU3-F1
#
_cell.length_a   1.000
_cell.length_b   1.000
_cell.length_c   1.000
_cell.angle_alpha   90.00
_cell.angle_beta   90.00
_cell.angle_gamma   90.00
#
_symmetry.space_group_name_H-M   'P 1'
#
loop_
_entity.id
_entity.type
_entity.pdbx_description
1 polymer ?
#
loop_
_entity_poly.entity_id
_entity_poly.type
_entity_poly.pdbx_seq_one_letter_code
_entity_poly.pdbx_strand_id
1 'polypeptide(L)'
;MNTIKSGTWVEIEKTLLTTEQRAPQVPDDTKKTPYLMRVAGFLVSDSQLNDEVEVKTLSGRLIKGTLKVVKPHYEHSFGDTVEELLDIGLVGSKI
;
A
#
# COMPACT_ATOMS: atom_id res chain seq x y z
N MET A 1 5.41 13.16 20.15
CA MET A 1 5.16 12.10 19.13
C MET A 1 3.87 11.40 19.50
N ASN A 2 2.92 11.29 18.57
CA ASN A 2 1.60 10.73 18.86
C ASN A 2 1.70 9.19 18.85
N THR A 3 1.42 8.55 20.00
CA THR A 3 1.37 7.09 20.09
C THR A 3 0.17 6.57 19.30
N ILE A 4 0.42 5.64 18.39
CA ILE A 4 -0.60 4.90 17.66
C ILE A 4 -1.00 3.72 18.54
N LYS A 5 -2.30 3.62 18.84
CA LYS A 5 -2.82 2.60 19.77
C LYS A 5 -2.90 1.23 19.13
N SER A 6 -2.67 0.19 19.94
CA SER A 6 -2.99 -1.18 19.57
C SER A 6 -4.42 -1.30 19.05
N GLY A 7 -4.64 -2.19 18.08
CA GLY A 7 -5.92 -2.35 17.37
C GLY A 7 -6.16 -1.31 16.27
N THR A 8 -5.26 -0.35 16.05
CA THR A 8 -5.37 0.57 14.92
C THR A 8 -5.06 -0.15 13.61
N TRP A 9 -5.86 0.09 12.57
CA TRP A 9 -5.57 -0.35 11.21
C TRP A 9 -4.42 0.48 10.62
N VAL A 10 -3.32 -0.19 10.27
CA VAL A 10 -2.09 0.44 9.78
C VAL A 10 -1.53 -0.35 8.61
N GLU A 11 -0.65 0.28 7.83
CA GLU A 11 0.16 -0.39 6.81
C GLU A 11 1.62 -0.46 7.25
N ILE A 12 2.18 -1.66 7.16
CA ILE A 12 3.61 -1.90 7.35
C ILE A 12 4.29 -2.16 6.01
N GLU A 13 5.57 -1.78 5.95
CA GLU A 13 6.45 -2.07 4.83
C GLU A 13 7.64 -2.92 5.29
N LYS A 14 8.07 -3.86 4.46
CA LYS A 14 9.30 -4.64 4.69
C LYS A 14 9.98 -4.97 3.38
N THR A 15 11.29 -4.78 3.31
CA THR A 15 12.10 -5.29 2.20
C THR A 15 12.21 -6.81 2.28
N LEU A 16 11.69 -7.51 1.27
CA LEU A 16 11.79 -8.96 1.16
C LEU A 16 13.05 -9.40 0.41
N LEU A 17 13.40 -8.68 -0.66
CA LEU A 17 14.62 -8.93 -1.42
C LEU A 17 15.33 -7.61 -1.67
N THR A 18 16.63 -7.57 -1.37
CA THR A 18 17.48 -6.47 -1.82
C THR A 18 17.72 -6.56 -3.32
N THR A 19 18.32 -5.52 -3.90
CA THR A 19 18.70 -5.46 -5.31
C THR A 19 19.60 -6.62 -5.72
N GLU A 20 20.50 -7.05 -4.85
CA GLU A 20 21.45 -8.14 -5.08
C GLU A 20 20.78 -9.52 -5.01
N GLN A 21 19.63 -9.62 -4.35
CA GLN A 21 18.86 -10.85 -4.18
C GLN A 21 17.79 -11.01 -5.28
N ARG A 22 17.68 -10.08 -6.22
CA ARG A 22 16.76 -10.18 -7.36
C ARG A 22 17.21 -11.29 -8.30
N ALA A 23 16.25 -12.00 -8.87
CA ALA A 23 16.54 -13.10 -9.78
C ALA A 23 17.25 -12.58 -11.06
N PRO A 24 18.28 -13.26 -11.57
CA PRO A 24 19.13 -12.74 -12.66
C PRO A 24 18.37 -12.52 -13.98
N GLN A 25 17.26 -13.23 -14.19
CA GLN A 25 16.44 -13.17 -15.39
C GLN A 25 15.43 -12.02 -15.43
N VAL A 26 15.28 -11.23 -14.35
CA VAL A 26 14.37 -10.07 -14.40
C VAL A 26 14.98 -8.95 -15.26
N PRO A 27 14.16 -8.08 -15.87
CA PRO A 27 14.64 -6.91 -16.60
C PRO A 27 15.59 -6.01 -15.77
N ASP A 28 16.49 -5.29 -16.45
CA ASP A 28 17.57 -4.54 -15.77
C ASP A 28 17.06 -3.36 -14.92
N ASP A 29 15.94 -2.77 -15.29
CA ASP A 29 15.23 -1.78 -14.47
C ASP A 29 14.74 -2.41 -13.15
N THR A 30 14.16 -3.61 -13.23
CA THR A 30 13.65 -4.36 -12.09
C THR A 30 14.76 -4.83 -11.15
N LYS A 31 15.95 -5.16 -11.68
CA LYS A 31 17.13 -5.51 -10.86
C LYS A 31 17.60 -4.38 -9.96
N LYS A 32 17.40 -3.13 -10.40
CA LYS A 32 17.84 -1.92 -9.68
C LYS A 32 16.90 -1.52 -8.54
N THR A 33 15.80 -2.26 -8.34
CA THR A 33 14.80 -1.94 -7.31
C THR A 33 14.66 -3.08 -6.30
N PRO A 34 14.57 -2.78 -4.99
CA PRO A 34 14.27 -3.78 -3.98
C PRO A 34 12.82 -4.29 -4.12
N TYR A 35 12.57 -5.50 -3.67
CA TYR A 35 11.21 -6.04 -3.58
C TYR A 35 10.62 -5.75 -2.20
N LEU A 36 9.70 -4.78 -2.16
CA LEU A 36 9.02 -4.37 -0.94
C LEU A 36 7.68 -5.10 -0.79
N MET A 37 7.43 -5.60 0.41
CA MET A 37 6.12 -6.05 0.85
C MET A 37 5.43 -4.89 1.57
N ARG A 38 4.20 -4.59 1.18
CA ARG A 38 3.31 -3.70 1.92
C ARG A 38 2.09 -4.49 2.35
N VAL A 39 1.76 -4.45 3.63
CA VAL A 39 0.63 -5.19 4.19
C VAL A 39 -0.10 -4.32 5.19
N ALA A 40 -1.41 -4.28 5.06
CA ALA A 40 -2.29 -3.67 6.04
C ALA A 40 -2.76 -4.70 7.08
N GLY A 41 -2.86 -4.26 8.33
CA GLY A 41 -3.28 -5.09 9.45
C GLY A 41 -3.58 -4.27 10.70
N PHE A 42 -4.08 -4.94 11.73
CA PHE A 42 -4.31 -4.34 13.04
C PHE A 42 -3.04 -4.39 13.88
N LEU A 43 -2.60 -3.24 14.38
CA LEU A 43 -1.42 -3.11 15.23
C LEU A 43 -1.56 -3.95 16.51
N VAL A 44 -0.54 -4.72 16.87
CA VAL A 44 -0.60 -5.62 18.04
C VAL A 44 -0.32 -4.87 19.35
N SER A 45 0.54 -3.86 19.35
CA SER A 45 0.93 -3.08 20.54
C SER A 45 1.04 -1.59 20.22
N ASP A 46 0.90 -0.72 21.23
CA ASP A 46 1.13 0.71 21.08
C ASP A 46 2.51 1.00 20.48
N SER A 47 2.59 1.89 19.49
CA SER A 47 3.82 2.18 18.77
C SER A 47 3.81 3.56 18.10
N GLN A 48 4.88 3.95 17.43
CA GLN A 48 5.03 5.21 16.70
C GLN A 48 5.24 4.97 15.21
N LEU A 49 5.04 6.03 14.42
CA LEU A 49 5.30 5.99 12.99
C LEU A 49 6.79 5.73 12.73
N ASN A 50 7.09 4.84 11.77
CA ASN A 50 8.43 4.35 11.41
C ASN A 50 9.08 3.36 12.40
N ASP A 51 8.40 2.94 13.47
CA ASP A 51 8.89 1.85 14.31
C ASP A 51 8.76 0.49 13.58
N GLU A 52 9.59 -0.48 13.99
CA GLU A 52 9.34 -1.88 13.67
C GLU A 52 8.20 -2.41 14.56
N VAL A 53 7.13 -2.87 13.92
CA VAL A 53 5.91 -3.31 14.60
C VAL A 53 5.45 -4.66 14.08
N GLU A 54 4.53 -5.28 14.81
CA GLU A 54 3.79 -6.45 14.37
C GLU A 54 2.32 -6.09 14.15
N VAL A 55 1.76 -6.57 13.04
CA VAL A 55 0.34 -6.43 12.71
C VAL A 55 -0.32 -7.79 12.54
N LYS A 56 -1.60 -7.86 12.92
CA LYS A 56 -2.48 -8.99 12.63
C LYS A 56 -3.31 -8.70 11.38
N THR A 57 -3.12 -9.48 10.32
CA THR A 57 -3.89 -9.34 9.08
C THR A 57 -5.32 -9.87 9.24
N LEU A 58 -6.21 -9.56 8.30
CA LEU A 58 -7.58 -10.09 8.27
C LEU A 58 -7.63 -11.63 8.20
N SER A 59 -6.62 -12.26 7.58
CA SER A 59 -6.49 -13.71 7.54
C SER A 59 -5.91 -14.31 8.84
N GLY A 60 -5.69 -13.50 9.87
CA GLY A 60 -5.16 -13.92 11.17
C GLY A 60 -3.64 -14.13 11.23
N ARG A 61 -2.87 -13.74 10.22
CA ARG A 61 -1.41 -13.87 10.22
C ARG A 61 -0.78 -12.72 11.01
N LEU A 62 0.29 -13.02 11.75
CA LEU A 62 1.15 -12.00 12.37
C LEU A 62 2.33 -11.71 11.45
N ILE A 63 2.51 -10.44 11.10
CA ILE A 63 3.53 -10.00 10.16
C ILE A 63 4.26 -8.80 10.75
N LYS A 64 5.59 -8.84 10.71
CA LYS A 64 6.46 -7.74 11.16
C LYS A 64 6.92 -6.87 10.01
N GLY A 65 7.04 -5.58 10.26
CA GLY A 65 7.57 -4.60 9.33
C GLY A 65 7.56 -3.20 9.93
N THR A 66 8.01 -2.23 9.15
CA THR A 66 8.06 -0.83 9.58
C THR A 66 6.71 -0.16 9.37
N LEU A 67 6.15 0.46 10.40
CA LEU A 67 4.88 1.19 10.32
C LEU A 67 5.04 2.43 9.42
N LYS A 68 4.38 2.45 8.26
CA LYS A 68 4.50 3.56 7.29
C LYS A 68 3.26 4.44 7.21
N VAL A 69 2.08 3.86 7.35
CA VAL A 69 0.81 4.60 7.18
C VAL A 69 -0.18 4.20 8.27
N VAL A 70 -0.82 5.19 8.87
CA VAL A 70 -1.92 4.98 9.82
C VAL A 70 -3.23 5.19 9.08
N LYS A 71 -4.17 4.23 9.20
CA LYS A 71 -5.44 4.25 8.46
C LYS A 71 -5.24 4.53 6.97
N PRO A 72 -4.48 3.67 6.26
CA PRO A 72 -4.23 3.85 4.83
C PRO A 72 -5.56 4.00 4.07
N HIS A 73 -5.64 5.03 3.23
CA HIS A 73 -6.75 5.25 2.31
C HIS A 73 -6.22 5.36 0.89
N TYR A 74 -7.06 5.01 -0.09
CA TYR A 74 -6.74 5.22 -1.49
C TYR A 74 -7.11 6.65 -1.88
N GLU A 75 -6.14 7.44 -2.32
CA GLU A 75 -6.35 8.79 -2.89
C GLU A 75 -6.54 8.78 -4.41
N HIS A 76 -6.64 7.59 -5.02
CA HIS A 76 -6.68 7.48 -6.47
C HIS A 76 -7.98 8.08 -7.04
N SER A 77 -7.84 9.23 -7.70
CA SER A 77 -8.77 9.73 -8.69
C SER A 77 -8.26 9.36 -10.09
N PHE A 78 -9.16 9.28 -11.07
CA PHE A 78 -8.82 9.08 -12.49
C PHE A 78 -8.44 10.40 -13.19
N GLY A 79 -8.04 11.41 -12.42
CA GLY A 79 -7.81 12.77 -12.88
C GLY A 79 -9.07 13.63 -12.76
N ASP A 80 -9.01 14.84 -13.34
CA ASP A 80 -10.17 15.71 -13.48
C ASP A 80 -11.15 15.16 -14.54
N THR A 81 -12.36 15.72 -14.59
CA THR A 81 -13.34 15.35 -15.61
C THR A 81 -12.80 15.69 -17.00
N VAL A 82 -12.80 14.72 -17.91
CA VAL A 82 -12.45 14.92 -19.32
C VAL A 82 -13.73 15.27 -20.07
N GLU A 83 -13.93 16.56 -20.37
CA GLU A 83 -15.16 17.08 -20.97
C GLU A 83 -15.52 16.38 -22.28
N GLU A 84 -14.51 16.01 -23.09
CA GLU A 84 -14.68 15.35 -24.38
C GLU A 84 -15.31 13.95 -24.29
N LEU A 85 -15.21 13.30 -23.12
CA LEU A 85 -15.83 11.99 -22.90
C LEU A 85 -17.31 12.09 -22.51
N LEU A 86 -17.81 13.28 -22.15
CA LEU A 86 -19.19 13.45 -21.65
C LEU A 86 -20.25 13.21 -22.72
N ASP A 87 -19.94 13.53 -23.98
CA ASP A 87 -20.89 13.39 -25.10
C ASP A 87 -20.94 11.96 -25.67
N ILE A 88 -20.00 11.09 -25.30
CA ILE A 88 -19.91 9.73 -25.79
C ILE A 88 -21.09 8.91 -25.25
N GLY A 89 -21.94 8.41 -26.14
CA GLY A 89 -23.11 7.59 -25.80
C GLY A 89 -24.42 8.36 -25.67
N LEU A 90 -24.38 9.70 -25.64
CA LEU A 90 -25.59 10.54 -25.65
C LEU A 90 -26.27 10.57 -27.04
N VAL A 91 -25.50 10.38 -28.12
CA VAL A 91 -25.99 10.45 -29.51
C VAL A 91 -26.93 9.28 -29.88
N GLY A 92 -26.99 8.21 -29.08
CA GLY A 92 -27.83 7.02 -29.33
C GLY A 92 -29.14 6.94 -28.54
N SER A 93 -29.31 7.78 -27.51
CA SER A 93 -30.50 7.77 -26.66
C SER A 93 -31.43 8.91 -27.08
N LYS A 94 -32.39 8.61 -27.97
CA LYS A 94 -33.56 9.48 -28.15
C LYS A 94 -34.30 9.55 -26.82
N ILE A 95 -34.21 10.69 -26.13
CA ILE A 95 -35.22 11.11 -25.14
C ILE A 95 -36.41 11.66 -25.92
#